data_AF-Q92FX5-F1
#
_entry.id   AF-Q92FX5-F1
#
_cell.length_a   1.000
_cell.length_b   1.000
_cell.length_c   1.000
_cell.angle_alpha   90.00
_cell.angle_beta   90.00
_cell.angle_gamma   90.00
#
_symmetry.space_group_name_H-M   'P 1'
#
loop_
_entity.id
_entity.type
_entity.pdbx_description
1 polymer ?
#
loop_
_entity_poly.entity_id
_entity_poly.type
_entity_poly.pdbx_seq_one_letter_code
_entity_poly.pdbx_strand_id
1 'polypeptide(L)'
;MNNLLRNEGLRAEIERFSEFANILFLKLLSENNEKSWWNNIKAQSNDDIIGYINSYVIEQIKNKYGGDVFTPISLGNYITLRHIIDAIDPLILYLR
;
A
#
# COMPACT_ATOMS: atom_id res chain seq x y z
N MET A 1 -2.60 29.39 -15.47
CA MET A 1 -1.36 28.71 -15.02
C MET A 1 -1.41 28.33 -13.53
N ASN A 2 -1.57 29.30 -12.61
CA ASN A 2 -1.46 29.06 -11.16
C ASN A 2 -2.49 28.05 -10.61
N ASN A 3 -3.74 28.08 -11.09
CA ASN A 3 -4.77 27.12 -10.70
C ASN A 3 -4.54 25.70 -11.23
N LEU A 4 -3.87 25.55 -12.39
CA LEU A 4 -3.55 24.23 -12.97
C LEU A 4 -2.42 23.56 -12.17
N LEU A 5 -1.33 24.28 -11.93
CA LEU A 5 -0.21 23.80 -11.12
C LEU A 5 -0.64 23.51 -9.67
N ARG A 6 -1.55 24.31 -9.10
CA ARG A 6 -2.15 24.05 -7.78
C ARG A 6 -3.02 22.79 -7.79
N ASN A 7 -3.85 22.59 -8.80
CA ASN A 7 -4.68 21.39 -8.92
C ASN A 7 -3.85 20.13 -9.16
N GLU A 8 -2.79 20.21 -9.96
CA GLU A 8 -1.82 19.12 -10.15
C GLU A 8 -1.09 18.79 -8.84
N GLY A 9 -0.66 19.81 -8.10
CA GLY A 9 -0.03 19.64 -6.79
C GLY A 9 -0.96 18.96 -5.79
N LEU A 10 -2.21 19.42 -5.69
CA LEU A 10 -3.24 18.82 -4.83
C LEU A 10 -3.56 17.37 -5.22
N ARG A 11 -3.69 17.10 -6.53
CA ARG A 11 -3.95 15.74 -7.02
C ARG A 11 -2.81 14.79 -6.67
N ALA A 12 -1.57 15.22 -6.90
CA ALA A 12 -0.41 14.42 -6.57
C ALA A 12 -0.29 14.17 -5.05
N GLU A 13 -0.71 15.13 -4.22
CA GLU A 13 -0.77 14.98 -2.77
C GLU A 13 -1.84 13.95 -2.32
N ILE A 14 -3.04 14.03 -2.89
CA ILE A 14 -4.14 13.09 -2.63
C ILE A 14 -3.76 11.67 -3.07
N GLU A 15 -3.16 11.51 -4.24
CA GLU A 15 -2.71 10.21 -4.75
C GLU A 15 -1.68 9.56 -3.81
N ARG A 16 -0.66 10.33 -3.36
CA ARG A 16 0.33 9.84 -2.38
C ARG A 16 -0.29 9.47 -1.04
N PHE A 17 -1.26 10.26 -0.55
CA PHE A 17 -1.95 9.95 0.70
C PHE A 17 -2.76 8.67 0.59
N SER A 18 -3.48 8.48 -0.51
CA SER A 18 -4.26 7.27 -0.77
C SER A 18 -3.36 6.03 -0.83
N GLU A 19 -2.21 6.12 -1.49
CA GLU A 19 -1.25 5.01 -1.57
C GLU A 19 -0.64 4.68 -0.20
N PHE A 20 -0.29 5.71 0.58
CA PHE A 20 0.15 5.53 1.96
C PHE A 20 -0.93 4.85 2.81
N ALA A 21 -2.19 5.30 2.72
CA ALA A 21 -3.31 4.72 3.46
C ALA A 21 -3.53 3.24 3.10
N ASN A 22 -3.40 2.87 1.83
CA ASN A 22 -3.46 1.48 1.39
C ASN A 22 -2.35 0.65 2.05
N ILE A 23 -1.10 1.11 2.03
CA ILE A 23 0.01 0.34 2.62
C ILE A 23 -0.16 0.21 4.14
N LEU A 24 -0.59 1.27 4.81
CA LEU A 24 -0.88 1.24 6.24
C LEU A 24 -2.00 0.26 6.58
N PHE A 25 -3.08 0.25 5.78
CA PHE A 25 -4.19 -0.67 5.98
C PHE A 25 -3.78 -2.13 5.72
N LEU A 26 -2.90 -2.39 4.73
CA LEU A 26 -2.30 -3.72 4.52
C LEU A 26 -1.53 -4.20 5.75
N LYS A 27 -0.70 -3.33 6.34
CA LYS A 27 0.01 -3.62 7.60
C LYS A 27 -0.98 -3.99 8.70
N LEU A 28 -2.02 -3.17 8.91
CA LEU A 28 -3.06 -3.42 9.91
C LEU A 28 -3.77 -4.77 9.73
N LEU A 29 -4.19 -5.08 8.50
CA LEU A 29 -4.84 -6.36 8.19
C LEU A 29 -3.90 -7.56 8.41
N SER A 30 -2.61 -7.39 8.20
CA SER A 30 -1.61 -8.44 8.40
C SER A 30 -1.36 -8.76 9.88
N GLU A 31 -1.54 -7.80 10.78
CA GLU A 31 -1.34 -8.01 12.23
C GLU A 31 -2.43 -8.92 12.83
N ASN A 32 -3.62 -8.94 12.22
CA ASN A 32 -4.75 -9.76 12.66
C ASN A 32 -4.87 -11.13 11.97
N ASN A 33 -4.01 -11.43 11.00
CA ASN A 33 -4.12 -12.64 10.18
C ASN A 33 -3.00 -13.64 10.41
N GLU A 34 -3.33 -14.94 10.32
CA GLU A 34 -2.36 -16.04 10.33
C GLU A 34 -1.45 -16.06 9.09
N LYS A 35 -1.91 -15.47 7.98
CA LYS A 35 -1.11 -15.29 6.76
C LYS A 35 -0.30 -14.01 6.89
N SER A 36 1.02 -14.15 7.04
CA SER A 36 1.91 -13.00 7.09
C SER A 36 2.14 -12.38 5.71
N TRP A 37 1.08 -11.81 5.11
CA TRP A 37 1.16 -11.07 3.85
C TRP A 37 2.21 -9.96 3.94
N TRP A 38 2.32 -9.30 5.08
CA TRP A 38 3.30 -8.26 5.31
C TRP A 38 4.75 -8.77 5.24
N ASN A 39 5.07 -9.91 5.86
CA ASN A 39 6.41 -10.48 5.72
C ASN A 39 6.70 -10.92 4.28
N ASN A 40 5.71 -11.46 3.57
CA ASN A 40 5.87 -11.85 2.17
C ASN A 40 6.09 -10.65 1.24
N ILE A 41 5.40 -9.53 1.49
CA ILE A 41 5.61 -8.26 0.78
C ILE A 41 7.04 -7.75 1.00
N LYS A 42 7.51 -7.72 2.26
CA LYS A 42 8.87 -7.27 2.58
C LYS A 42 9.96 -8.13 1.95
N ALA A 43 9.68 -9.42 1.75
CA ALA A 43 10.57 -10.37 1.13
C ALA A 43 10.63 -10.27 -0.41
N GLN A 44 9.70 -9.56 -1.05
CA GLN A 44 9.75 -9.34 -2.50
C GLN A 44 10.92 -8.46 -2.90
N SER A 45 11.40 -8.69 -4.13
CA SER A 45 12.34 -7.79 -4.80
C SER A 45 11.66 -6.45 -5.10
N ASN A 46 12.46 -5.40 -5.32
CA ASN A 46 11.96 -4.09 -5.69
C ASN A 46 11.17 -4.09 -7.01
N ASP A 47 11.57 -4.94 -7.96
CA ASP A 47 10.93 -5.01 -9.28
C ASP A 47 9.59 -5.77 -9.22
N ASP A 48 9.46 -6.72 -8.29
CA ASP A 48 8.28 -7.59 -8.19
C ASP A 48 7.23 -7.08 -7.19
N ILE A 49 7.62 -6.25 -6.22
CA ILE A 49 6.78 -5.91 -5.06
C ILE A 49 5.41 -5.30 -5.44
N ILE A 50 5.37 -4.40 -6.43
CA ILE A 50 4.11 -3.78 -6.88
C ILE A 50 3.24 -4.82 -7.56
N GLY A 51 3.83 -5.65 -8.43
CA GLY A 51 3.13 -6.72 -9.12
C GLY A 51 2.55 -7.73 -8.14
N TYR A 52 3.32 -8.12 -7.12
CA TYR A 52 2.90 -9.03 -6.07
C TYR A 52 1.74 -8.45 -5.24
N ILE A 53 1.82 -7.19 -4.82
CA ILE A 53 0.74 -6.55 -4.05
C ILE A 53 -0.55 -6.49 -4.90
N ASN A 54 -0.45 -6.00 -6.12
CA ASN A 54 -1.62 -5.74 -6.97
C ASN A 54 -2.30 -7.01 -7.47
N SER A 55 -1.51 -8.01 -7.90
CA SER A 55 -2.06 -9.23 -8.51
C SER A 55 -2.38 -10.31 -7.50
N TYR A 56 -1.65 -10.40 -6.38
CA TYR A 56 -1.86 -11.46 -5.40
C TYR A 56 -2.49 -10.93 -4.11
N VAL A 57 -1.86 -9.99 -3.41
CA VAL A 57 -2.30 -9.58 -2.07
C VAL A 57 -3.69 -8.95 -2.07
N ILE A 58 -3.92 -7.97 -2.96
CA ILE A 58 -5.23 -7.31 -3.10
C ILE A 58 -6.32 -8.33 -3.46
N GLU A 59 -6.02 -9.28 -4.35
CA GLU A 59 -6.97 -10.33 -4.73
C GLU A 59 -7.31 -11.24 -3.53
N GLN A 60 -6.31 -11.66 -2.74
CA GLN A 60 -6.54 -12.48 -1.54
C GLN A 60 -7.42 -11.76 -0.51
N ILE A 61 -7.22 -10.45 -0.32
CA ILE A 61 -8.03 -9.64 0.59
C ILE A 61 -9.46 -9.51 0.06
N LYS A 62 -9.62 -9.21 -1.22
CA LYS A 62 -10.93 -9.13 -1.88
C LYS A 62 -11.71 -10.44 -1.74
N ASN A 63 -11.04 -11.58 -1.94
CA ASN A 63 -11.64 -12.90 -1.79
C ASN A 63 -12.04 -13.20 -0.33
N LYS A 64 -11.31 -12.65 0.66
CA LYS A 64 -11.58 -12.88 2.09
C LYS A 64 -12.69 -11.99 2.65
N TYR A 65 -12.67 -10.70 2.32
CA TYR A 65 -13.53 -9.69 2.97
C TYR A 65 -14.61 -9.13 2.04
N GLY A 66 -14.53 -9.38 0.73
CA GLY A 66 -15.41 -8.81 -0.28
C GLY A 66 -15.13 -7.34 -0.58
N GLY A 67 -15.66 -6.85 -1.71
CA GLY A 67 -15.59 -5.45 -2.12
C GLY A 67 -14.24 -4.97 -2.68
N ASP A 68 -14.21 -3.72 -3.14
CA ASP A 68 -13.01 -3.05 -3.64
C ASP A 68 -12.41 -2.17 -2.54
N VAL A 69 -11.90 -2.82 -1.48
CA VAL A 69 -11.33 -2.14 -0.30
C VAL A 69 -10.00 -1.43 -0.61
N PHE A 70 -9.29 -1.92 -1.62
CA PHE A 70 -8.01 -1.41 -2.06
C PHE A 70 -8.07 -0.93 -3.50
N THR A 71 -7.47 0.23 -3.76
CA THR A 71 -7.07 0.61 -5.10
C THR A 71 -5.71 -0.01 -5.42
N PRO A 72 -5.48 -0.50 -6.65
CA PRO A 72 -4.15 -0.97 -7.06
C PRO A 72 -3.09 0.12 -6.83
N ILE A 73 -1.94 -0.28 -6.30
CA ILE A 73 -0.80 0.62 -6.12
C ILE A 73 -0.30 1.04 -7.50
N SER A 74 -0.26 2.35 -7.72
CA SER A 74 0.17 2.96 -8.98
C SER A 74 1.50 3.70 -8.90
N LEU A 75 2.20 3.61 -7.76
CA LEU A 75 3.52 4.21 -7.54
C LEU A 75 4.47 3.83 -8.67
N GLY A 76 4.85 4.80 -9.49
CA GLY A 76 5.85 4.58 -10.54
C GLY A 76 7.27 4.34 -10.01
N ASN A 77 7.50 4.53 -8.70
CA ASN A 77 8.81 4.39 -8.08
C ASN A 77 8.77 3.40 -6.91
N TYR A 78 9.32 2.20 -7.15
CA TYR A 78 9.46 1.15 -6.15
C TYR A 78 10.35 1.54 -4.96
N ILE A 79 11.30 2.46 -5.14
CA ILE A 79 12.18 2.94 -4.06
C ILE A 79 11.35 3.69 -3.03
N THR A 80 10.45 4.55 -3.49
CA THR A 80 9.51 5.27 -2.61
C THR A 80 8.61 4.30 -1.85
N LEU A 81 8.07 3.30 -2.54
CA LEU A 81 7.28 2.25 -1.90
C LEU A 81 8.08 1.53 -0.80
N ARG A 82 9.35 1.19 -1.08
CA ARG A 82 10.22 0.53 -0.10
C ARG A 82 10.45 1.40 1.13
N HIS A 83 10.76 2.68 0.95
CA HIS A 83 10.90 3.61 2.07
C HIS A 83 9.62 3.73 2.92
N ILE A 84 8.44 3.72 2.29
CA ILE A 84 7.17 3.74 3.01
C ILE A 84 7.00 2.45 3.82
N ILE A 85 7.27 1.29 3.22
CA ILE A 85 7.18 -0.01 3.89
C ILE A 85 8.14 -0.07 5.09
N ASP A 86 9.39 0.34 4.89
CA ASP A 86 10.40 0.34 5.95
C ASP A 86 10.04 1.31 7.10
N ALA A 87 9.39 2.44 6.80
CA ALA A 87 8.91 3.38 7.80
C ALA A 87 7.69 2.86 8.59
N ILE A 88 6.82 2.08 7.95
CA ILE A 88 5.61 1.52 8.56
C ILE A 88 5.90 0.21 9.30
N ASP A 89 6.87 -0.59 8.87
CA ASP A 89 7.20 -1.89 9.44
C ASP A 89 7.38 -1.91 10.98
N PRO A 90 8.11 -0.96 11.60
CA PRO A 90 8.29 -0.96 13.05
C PRO A 90 7.05 -0.51 13.83
N LEU A 91 6.00 -0.01 13.16
CA LEU A 91 4.77 0.39 13.82
C LEU A 91 4.03 -0.84 14.32
N ILE A 92 3.68 -0.82 15.61
CA ILE A 92 2.79 -1.82 16.22
C ILE A 92 1.39 -1.21 16.23
N LEU A 93 0.51 -1.71 15.37
CA LEU A 93 -0.82 -1.16 15.16
C LEU A 93 -1.86 -2.04 15.89
N TYR A 94 -1.83 -2.04 17.23
CA TYR A 94 -2.79 -2.78 18.05
C TYR A 94 -4.24 -2.47 17.63
N LEU A 95 -4.93 -3.45 17.03
CA LEU A 95 -6.39 -3.53 17.04
C LEU A 95 -6.79 -4.09 18.42
N ARG A 96 -6.96 -3.22 19.41
CA ARG A 96 -7.65 -3.55 20.67
C ARG A 96 -9.13 -3.27 20.56
#